data_AF-C1D7Q9-F1
#
_entry.id   AF-C1D7Q9-F1
#
_cell.length_a   1.000
_cell.length_b   1.000
_cell.length_c   1.000
_cell.angle_alpha   90.00
_cell.angle_beta   90.00
_cell.angle_gamma   90.00
#
_symmetry.space_group_name_H-M   'P 1'
#
loop_
_entity.id
_entity.type
_entity.pdbx_description
1 polymer ?
#
loop_
_entity_poly.entity_id
_entity_poly.type
_entity_poly.pdbx_seq_one_letter_code
_entity_poly.pdbx_strand_id
1 'polypeptide(L)'
;MTIRSISAMTQVSVPVNDRGYRIGQHHHRAGLTDADVELIRILHERDGLSYTALAYKFEVPKSTIAAICQYKRRAQVVSRWKLVTARKRRARPAEPRFTPQTLEYLKFSMRQMRLF
;
A
#
# COMPACT_ATOMS: atom_id res chain seq x y z
N MET A 1 -20.10 9.02 37.37
CA MET A 1 -20.70 8.20 36.28
C MET A 1 -19.86 8.36 35.02
N THR A 2 -19.00 7.39 34.72
CA THR A 2 -18.10 7.45 33.56
C THR A 2 -18.85 6.93 32.34
N ILE A 3 -19.15 7.81 31.38
CA ILE A 3 -19.75 7.41 30.10
C ILE A 3 -18.72 6.55 29.37
N ARG A 4 -18.87 5.22 29.46
CA ARG A 4 -18.16 4.26 28.63
C ARG A 4 -18.49 4.59 27.18
N SER A 5 -17.56 5.23 26.48
CA SER A 5 -17.72 5.59 25.08
C SER A 5 -18.01 4.31 24.29
N ILE A 6 -19.23 4.17 23.77
CA ILE A 6 -19.62 3.07 22.89
C ILE A 6 -18.83 3.26 21.59
N SER A 7 -17.68 2.61 21.50
CA SER A 7 -16.87 2.62 20.30
C SER A 7 -17.65 1.93 19.19
N ALA A 8 -18.22 2.68 18.25
CA ALA A 8 -18.97 2.14 17.13
C ALA A 8 -18.14 1.08 16.38
N MET A 9 -18.64 -0.15 16.34
CA MET A 9 -18.09 -1.22 15.52
C MET A 9 -18.66 -1.10 14.11
N THR A 10 -17.82 -1.29 13.09
CA THR A 10 -18.22 -1.21 11.67
C THR A 10 -17.98 -2.56 11.01
N GLN A 11 -18.89 -2.98 10.14
CA GLN A 11 -18.71 -4.19 9.33
C GLN A 11 -17.90 -3.84 8.09
N VAL A 12 -16.83 -4.58 7.84
CA VAL A 12 -15.99 -4.45 6.63
C VAL A 12 -16.01 -5.76 5.87
N SER A 13 -16.34 -5.71 4.58
CA SER A 13 -16.23 -6.85 3.69
C SER A 13 -14.77 -7.07 3.30
N VAL A 14 -14.27 -8.29 3.47
CA VAL A 14 -12.87 -8.65 3.23
C VAL A 14 -12.81 -9.88 2.30
N PRO A 15 -12.04 -9.82 1.21
CA PRO A 15 -11.87 -10.96 0.33
C PRO A 15 -10.96 -12.01 1.00
N VAL A 16 -11.32 -13.28 0.87
CA VAL A 16 -10.50 -14.40 1.35
C VAL A 16 -10.32 -15.48 0.29
N ASN A 17 -9.23 -16.24 0.41
CA ASN A 17 -8.96 -17.41 -0.44
C ASN A 17 -9.79 -18.65 0.00
N ASP A 18 -9.59 -19.74 -0.72
CA ASP A 18 -10.16 -21.07 -0.48
C ASP A 18 -9.95 -21.56 0.96
N ARG A 19 -8.78 -21.30 1.53
CA ARG A 19 -8.43 -21.62 2.93
C ARG A 19 -9.00 -20.62 3.96
N GLY A 20 -9.66 -19.55 3.51
CA GLY A 20 -10.23 -18.53 4.38
C GLY A 20 -9.26 -17.45 4.87
N TYR A 21 -8.04 -17.38 4.32
CA TYR A 21 -7.10 -16.30 4.61
C TYR A 21 -7.40 -15.05 3.78
N ARG A 22 -7.24 -13.88 4.40
CA ARG A 22 -7.42 -12.59 3.72
C ARG A 22 -6.39 -12.41 2.61
N ILE A 23 -6.83 -11.88 1.47
CA ILE A 23 -5.99 -11.71 0.29
C ILE A 23 -5.82 -10.23 -0.09
N GLY A 24 -4.85 -9.97 -0.96
CA GLY A 24 -4.56 -8.62 -1.47
C GLY A 24 -4.12 -7.66 -0.37
N GLN A 25 -4.58 -6.41 -0.46
CA GLN A 25 -4.29 -5.36 0.52
C GLN A 25 -4.90 -5.62 1.92
N HIS A 26 -5.84 -6.56 2.03
CA HIS A 26 -6.49 -6.90 3.30
C HIS A 26 -5.71 -7.92 4.12
N HIS A 27 -4.60 -8.45 3.59
CA HIS A 27 -3.70 -9.31 4.34
C HIS A 27 -3.06 -8.53 5.50
N HIS A 28 -3.00 -9.14 6.69
CA HIS A 28 -2.53 -8.48 7.92
C HIS A 28 -1.09 -7.94 7.86
N ARG A 29 -0.27 -8.44 6.93
CA ARG A 29 1.11 -8.00 6.65
C ARG A 29 1.25 -7.25 5.32
N ALA A 30 0.16 -6.83 4.68
CA ALA A 30 0.24 -6.08 3.43
C ALA A 30 0.82 -4.69 3.67
N GLY A 31 2.06 -4.46 3.21
CA GLY A 31 2.68 -3.14 3.18
C GLY A 31 2.34 -2.32 1.92
N LEU A 32 1.85 -2.99 0.86
CA LEU A 32 1.48 -2.39 -0.42
C LEU A 32 -0.02 -2.57 -0.68
N THR A 33 -0.66 -1.50 -1.16
CA THR A 33 -2.06 -1.52 -1.59
C THR A 33 -2.20 -2.27 -2.92
N ASP A 34 -3.42 -2.63 -3.30
CA ASP A 34 -3.64 -3.28 -4.61
C ASP A 34 -3.33 -2.32 -5.77
N ALA A 35 -3.55 -1.01 -5.58
CA ALA A 35 -3.17 0.02 -6.54
C ALA A 35 -1.64 0.15 -6.71
N ASP A 36 -0.87 0.07 -5.62
CA ASP A 36 0.60 0.12 -5.69
C ASP A 36 1.15 -1.09 -6.45
N VAL A 37 0.59 -2.28 -6.22
CA VAL A 37 0.98 -3.51 -6.92
C VAL A 37 0.72 -3.41 -8.41
N GLU A 38 -0.43 -2.85 -8.81
CA GLU A 38 -0.75 -2.61 -10.21
C GLU A 38 0.21 -1.59 -10.84
N LEU A 39 0.49 -0.50 -10.14
CA LEU A 39 1.45 0.50 -10.59
C LEU A 39 2.87 -0.09 -10.75
N ILE A 40 3.31 -0.96 -9.84
CA ILE A 40 4.60 -1.66 -9.96
C ILE A 40 4.66 -2.48 -11.26
N ARG A 41 3.58 -3.22 -11.59
CA ARG A 41 3.51 -4.03 -12.81
C ARG A 41 3.54 -3.15 -14.05
N ILE A 42 2.74 -2.08 -14.08
CA ILE A 42 2.72 -1.13 -15.20
C ILE A 42 4.09 -0.50 -15.42
N LEU A 43 4.74 0.01 -14.37
CA LEU A 43 6.07 0.64 -14.47
C LEU A 43 7.14 -0.37 -14.92
N HIS A 44 7.00 -1.64 -14.58
CA HIS A 44 7.94 -2.67 -15.03
C HIS A 44 7.69 -3.09 -16.48
N GLU A 45 6.44 -3.41 -16.83
CA GLU A 45 6.07 -4.00 -18.11
C GLU A 45 5.97 -2.97 -19.24
N ARG A 46 5.47 -1.76 -18.95
CA ARG A 46 5.32 -0.69 -19.96
C ARG A 46 6.53 0.23 -20.01
N ASP A 47 7.02 0.69 -18.86
CA ASP A 47 8.10 1.68 -18.79
C ASP A 47 9.49 1.04 -18.65
N GLY A 48 9.56 -0.29 -18.48
CA GLY A 48 10.82 -1.03 -18.43
C GLY A 48 11.65 -0.78 -17.16
N LEU A 49 11.06 -0.27 -16.07
CA LEU A 49 11.83 0.02 -14.86
C LEU A 49 12.42 -1.26 -14.25
N SER A 50 13.68 -1.18 -13.84
CA SER A 50 14.37 -2.27 -13.16
C SER A 50 13.81 -2.50 -11.74
N TYR A 51 13.96 -3.73 -11.24
CA TYR A 51 13.53 -4.06 -9.87
C TYR A 51 14.21 -3.21 -8.79
N THR A 52 15.44 -2.76 -9.04
CA THR A 52 16.19 -1.90 -8.12
C THR A 52 15.55 -0.51 -8.05
N ALA A 53 15.21 0.09 -9.19
CA ALA A 53 14.54 1.40 -9.23
C ALA A 53 13.17 1.37 -8.54
N LEU A 54 12.39 0.32 -8.78
CA LEU A 54 11.10 0.10 -8.13
C LEU A 54 11.25 -0.13 -6.62
N ALA A 55 12.27 -0.88 -6.19
CA ALA A 55 12.55 -1.10 -4.77
C ALA A 55 12.82 0.21 -4.02
N TYR A 56 13.60 1.13 -4.62
CA TYR A 56 13.82 2.46 -4.05
C TYR A 56 12.55 3.31 -4.04
N LYS A 57 11.78 3.30 -5.14
CA LYS A 57 10.56 4.11 -5.27
C LYS A 57 9.46 3.71 -4.28
N PHE A 58 9.28 2.42 -4.05
CA PHE A 58 8.23 1.88 -3.18
C PHE A 58 8.74 1.50 -1.78
N GLU A 59 10.02 1.77 -1.49
CA GLU A 59 10.68 1.46 -0.21
C GLU A 59 10.49 0.00 0.26
N VAL A 60 10.51 -0.93 -0.69
CA VAL A 60 10.35 -2.37 -0.43
C VAL A 60 11.56 -3.15 -0.92
N PRO A 61 11.88 -4.30 -0.29
CA PRO A 61 12.99 -5.13 -0.73
C PRO A 61 12.86 -5.53 -2.21
N LYS A 62 13.99 -5.53 -2.93
CA LYS A 62 14.05 -5.94 -4.34
C LYS A 62 13.44 -7.34 -4.59
N SER A 63 13.61 -8.26 -3.64
CA SER A 63 13.01 -9.60 -3.71
C SER A 63 11.47 -9.56 -3.68
N THR A 64 10.87 -8.62 -2.95
CA THR A 64 9.42 -8.39 -2.95
C THR A 64 8.95 -7.87 -4.30
N ILE A 65 9.64 -6.89 -4.88
CA ILE A 65 9.33 -6.38 -6.23
C ILE A 65 9.42 -7.51 -7.26
N ALA A 66 10.54 -8.25 -7.27
CA ALA A 66 10.72 -9.36 -8.22
C ALA A 66 9.60 -10.40 -8.10
N ALA A 67 9.17 -10.75 -6.88
CA ALA A 67 8.07 -11.69 -6.67
C ALA A 67 6.70 -11.14 -7.12
N ILE A 68 6.49 -9.82 -7.08
CA ILE A 68 5.29 -9.16 -7.59
C ILE A 68 5.29 -9.15 -9.12
N CYS A 69 6.39 -8.72 -9.75
CA CYS A 69 6.52 -8.66 -11.21
C CYS A 69 6.48 -10.05 -11.85
N GLN A 70 6.98 -11.09 -11.17
CA GLN A 70 6.92 -12.48 -11.62
C GLN A 70 5.58 -13.16 -11.29
N TYR A 71 4.60 -12.42 -10.75
CA TYR A 71 3.29 -12.94 -10.34
C TYR A 71 3.33 -14.11 -9.35
N LYS A 72 4.47 -14.35 -8.69
CA LYS A 72 4.63 -15.35 -7.62
C LYS A 72 3.88 -14.96 -6.35
N ARG A 73 3.65 -13.66 -6.16
CA ARG A 73 2.86 -13.07 -5.06
C ARG A 73 1.79 -12.15 -5.63
N ARG A 74 0.73 -11.92 -4.85
CA ARG A 74 -0.41 -11.04 -5.23
C ARG A 74 -1.11 -11.48 -6.53
N ALA A 75 -1.25 -12.80 -6.71
CA ALA A 75 -1.99 -13.44 -7.80
C ALA A 75 -3.03 -14.47 -7.29
N GLN A 76 -3.46 -14.36 -6.03
CA GLN A 76 -4.47 -15.25 -5.46
C GLN A 76 -5.87 -14.79 -5.87
N VAL A 77 -6.73 -15.75 -6.25
CA VAL A 77 -8.12 -15.52 -6.64
C VAL A 77 -9.01 -15.40 -5.40
N VAL A 78 -9.98 -14.49 -5.45
CA VAL A 78 -11.02 -14.36 -4.41
C VAL A 78 -11.92 -15.57 -4.47
N SER A 79 -12.03 -16.32 -3.37
CA SER A 79 -12.96 -17.46 -3.27
C SER A 79 -14.28 -17.04 -2.64
N ARG A 80 -14.23 -16.22 -1.57
CA ARG A 80 -15.43 -15.74 -0.87
C ARG A 80 -15.16 -14.39 -0.20
N TRP A 81 -16.24 -13.71 0.17
CA TRP A 81 -16.19 -12.47 0.93
C TRP A 81 -16.61 -12.74 2.38
N LYS A 82 -15.81 -12.27 3.33
CA LYS A 82 -16.07 -12.41 4.77
C LYS A 82 -16.33 -11.04 5.36
N LEU A 83 -17.43 -10.91 6.09
CA LEU A 83 -17.69 -9.73 6.92
C LEU A 83 -16.85 -9.82 8.20
N VAL A 84 -16.09 -8.76 8.46
CA VAL A 84 -15.25 -8.64 9.64
C VAL A 84 -15.66 -7.39 10.41
N THR A 85 -16.02 -7.59 11.67
CA THR A 85 -16.27 -6.49 12.61
C THR A 85 -14.94 -5.80 12.93
N ALA A 86 -14.79 -4.56 12.46
CA ALA A 86 -13.64 -3.72 12.76
C ALA A 86 -14.04 -2.60 13.72
N ARG A 87 -13.16 -2.28 14.66
CA ARG A 87 -13.32 -1.08 15.47
C ARG A 87 -13.13 0.14 14.57
N LYS A 88 -14.08 1.08 14.55
CA LYS A 88 -13.92 2.35 13.82
C LYS A 88 -12.69 3.07 14.36
N ARG A 89 -11.57 3.01 13.64
CA ARG A 89 -10.42 3.88 13.93
C ARG A 89 -10.89 5.29 13.59
N ARG A 90 -10.72 6.23 14.53
CA ARG A 90 -10.89 7.65 14.21
C ARG A 90 -10.01 7.93 12.98
N ALA A 91 -10.60 8.45 11.91
CA ALA A 91 -9.82 8.88 10.76
C ALA A 91 -8.73 9.80 11.30
N ARG A 92 -7.45 9.44 11.11
CA ARG A 92 -6.39 10.42 11.31
C ARG A 92 -6.68 11.51 10.27
N PRO A 93 -6.69 12.81 10.64
CA PRO A 93 -6.84 13.86 9.63
C PRO A 93 -5.82 13.59 8.53
N ALA A 94 -6.25 13.73 7.29
CA ALA A 94 -5.41 13.55 6.11
C ALA A 94 -4.41 14.72 6.04
N GLU A 95 -3.51 14.79 7.00
CA GLU A 95 -2.35 15.68 6.91
C GLU A 95 -1.39 15.02 5.93
N PRO A 96 -1.10 15.65 4.78
CA PRO A 96 -0.08 15.14 3.87
C PRO A 96 1.25 15.11 4.64
N ARG A 97 1.96 13.97 4.58
CA ARG A 97 3.25 13.80 5.29
C ARG A 97 4.30 14.86 4.90
N PHE A 98 4.09 15.52 3.77
CA PHE A 98 4.89 16.63 3.27
C PHE A 98 3.98 17.83 3.03
N THR A 99 4.29 18.97 3.64
CA THR A 99 3.61 20.23 3.32
C THR A 99 4.06 20.69 1.92
N PRO A 100 3.28 21.54 1.21
CA PRO A 100 3.66 22.05 -0.10
C PRO A 100 5.08 22.68 -0.12
N GLN A 101 5.45 23.33 0.99
CA GLN A 101 6.76 23.94 1.24
C GLN A 101 7.90 22.90 1.23
N THR A 102 7.67 21.69 1.76
CA THR A 102 8.68 20.62 1.80
C THR A 102 8.92 20.01 0.42
N LEU A 103 7.87 19.88 -0.40
CA LEU A 103 7.98 19.40 -1.79
C LEU A 103 8.69 20.42 -2.69
N GLU A 104 8.47 21.70 -2.44
CA GLU A 104 9.17 22.79 -3.13
C GLU A 104 10.66 22.83 -2.76
N TYR A 105 10.99 22.64 -1.48
CA TYR A 105 12.38 22.52 -1.01
C TYR A 105 13.12 21.31 -1.60
N LEU A 106 12.47 20.14 -1.71
CA LEU A 106 13.04 18.95 -2.34
C LEU A 106 13.23 19.14 -3.86
N LYS A 107 12.27 19.76 -4.54
CA LYS A 107 12.40 20.13 -5.96
C LYS A 107 13.52 21.16 -6.19
N PHE A 108 13.67 22.13 -5.30
CA PHE A 108 14.73 23.13 -5.32
C PHE A 108 16.11 22.48 -5.08
N SER A 109 16.23 21.63 -4.06
CA SER A 109 17.46 20.91 -3.72
C SER A 109 17.90 19.95 -4.82
N MET A 110 16.99 19.14 -5.39
CA MET A 110 17.32 18.24 -6.51
C MET A 110 17.69 18.97 -7.80
N ARG A 111 17.27 20.23 -7.96
CA ARG A 111 17.64 21.08 -9.09
C ARG A 111 19.03 21.70 -8.93
N GLN A 112 19.47 21.95 -7.70
CA GLN A 112 20.81 22.44 -7.37
C GLN A 112 21.87 21.33 -7.45
N MET A 113 21.53 20.07 -7.15
CA MET A 113 22.45 18.92 -7.25
C MET A 113 22.70 18.40 -8.69
N ARG A 114 22.18 19.06 -9.73
CA ARG A 114 22.51 18.81 -11.16
C ARG A 114 23.44 19.88 -11.76
N LEU A 115 24.04 20.71 -10.92
CA LEU A 115 25.09 21.66 -11.28
C LEU A 115 26.33 21.35 -10.43
N PHE A 116 26.98 20.22 -10.74
CA PHE A 116 28.41 19.96 -10.60
C PHE A 116 28.76 18.80 -11.52
#